data_AF-A0A7V8YRC1-F1
#
_entry.id   AF-A0A7V8YRC1-F1
#
_cell.length_a   1.000
_cell.length_b   1.000
_cell.length_c   1.000
_cell.angle_alpha   90.00
_cell.angle_beta   90.00
_cell.angle_gamma   90.00
#
_symmetry.space_group_name_H-M   'P 1'
#
loop_
_entity.id
_entity.type
_entity.pdbx_description
1 polymer ?
#
loop_
_entity_poly.entity_id
_entity_poly.type
_entity_poly.pdbx_seq_one_letter_code
_entity_poly.pdbx_strand_id
1 'polypeptide(L)' 'NRLVDTCLQVHGGAGYMDEYPVSRAFRDARLQRIGAGTDQIMNEVIAKRLGIRAGD' A
#
# COMPACT_ATOMS: atom_id res chain seq x y z
N ASN A 1 3.22 0.21 1.90
CA ASN A 1 2.93 1.43 2.71
C ASN A 1 3.60 1.48 4.08
N ARG A 2 4.47 0.52 4.46
CA ARG A 2 5.10 0.50 5.79
C ARG A 2 5.90 1.76 6.12
N LEU A 3 6.62 2.30 5.14
CA LEU A 3 7.44 3.49 5.31
C LEU A 3 6.61 4.70 5.75
N VAL A 4 5.52 4.99 5.05
CA VAL A 4 4.66 6.14 5.36
C VAL A 4 3.97 5.97 6.71
N ASP A 5 3.56 4.74 7.04
CA ASP A 5 2.98 4.42 8.35
C ASP A 5 4.00 4.69 9.49
N THR A 6 5.28 4.33 9.30
CA THR A 6 6.35 4.65 10.24
C THR A 6 6.62 6.16 10.33
N CYS A 7 6.66 6.86 9.20
CA CYS A 7 6.82 8.32 9.19
C CYS A 7 5.70 9.00 9.98
N LEU A 8 4.45 8.57 9.80
CA LEU A 8 3.32 9.10 10.56
C LEU A 8 3.49 8.86 12.07
N GLN A 9 3.90 7.65 12.45
CA GLN A 9 4.13 7.30 13.85
C GLN A 9 5.22 8.18 14.51
N VAL A 10 6.29 8.52 13.79
CA VAL A 10 7.36 9.40 14.29
C VAL A 10 6.85 10.82 14.55
N HIS A 11 5.91 11.31 13.72
CA HIS A 11 5.29 12.64 13.93
C HIS A 11 4.22 12.64 15.04
N GLY A 12 3.81 11.46 15.52
CA GLY A 12 2.77 11.33 16.55
C GLY A 12 1.45 11.98 16.14
N GLY A 13 0.75 12.60 17.11
CA GLY A 13 -0.53 13.26 16.84
C GLY A 13 -0.44 14.40 15.82
N ALA A 14 0.69 15.11 15.77
CA ALA A 14 0.92 16.18 14.80
C ALA A 14 0.92 15.67 13.36
N GLY A 15 1.39 14.45 13.12
CA GLY A 15 1.41 13.83 11.80
C GLY A 15 0.04 13.64 11.15
N TYR A 16 -1.05 13.71 11.93
CA TYR A 16 -2.42 13.62 11.42
C TYR A 16 -2.96 14.95 10.89
N MET A 17 -2.26 16.07 11.10
CA MET A 17 -2.72 17.39 10.68
C MET A 17 -2.30 17.69 9.23
N ASP A 18 -3.11 18.47 8.51
CA ASP A 18 -2.90 18.75 7.08
C ASP A 18 -1.69 19.68 6.82
N GLU A 19 -1.16 20.34 7.85
CA GLU A 19 0.08 21.14 7.80
C GLU A 19 1.32 20.27 7.61
N TYR A 20 1.27 18.99 8.00
CA TYR A 20 2.37 18.05 7.80
C TYR A 20 2.13 17.21 6.53
N PRO A 21 3.06 17.21 5.55
CA PRO A 21 2.89 16.45 4.30
C PRO A 21 2.64 14.95 4.48
N VAL A 22 3.04 14.37 5.62
CA VAL A 22 2.88 12.95 5.94
C VAL A 22 1.40 12.54 6.04
N SER A 23 0.50 13.45 6.43
CA SER A 23 -0.94 13.17 6.52
C SER A 23 -1.54 12.87 5.14
N ARG A 24 -1.20 13.67 4.13
CA ARG A 24 -1.59 13.46 2.73
C ARG A 24 -0.92 12.22 2.16
N ALA A 25 0.39 12.07 2.35
CA ALA A 25 1.12 10.89 1.88
C ALA A 25 0.54 9.59 2.44
N PHE A 26 0.11 9.58 3.71
CA PHE A 26 -0.53 8.42 4.34
C PHE A 26 -1.86 8.05 3.68
N ARG A 27 -2.69 9.04 3.36
CA ARG A 27 -3.96 8.84 2.64
C ARG A 27 -3.73 8.34 1.22
N ASP A 28 -2.85 9.02 0.47
CA ASP A 28 -2.58 8.70 -0.94
C ASP A 28 -1.97 7.31 -1.09
N ALA A 29 -1.09 6.90 -0.18
CA ALA A 29 -0.47 5.58 -0.20
C ALA A 29 -1.50 4.44 -0.14
N ARG A 30 -2.68 4.64 0.48
CA ARG A 30 -3.69 3.58 0.58
C ARG A 30 -4.25 3.15 -0.77
N LEU A 31 -4.27 4.05 -1.76
CA LEU A 31 -4.69 3.72 -3.13
C LEU A 31 -3.79 2.67 -3.79
N GLN A 32 -2.51 2.60 -3.42
CA GLN A 32 -1.52 1.73 -4.08
C GLN A 32 -1.88 0.24 -4.02
N ARG A 33 -2.62 -0.21 -3.00
CA ARG A 33 -3.02 -1.62 -2.85
C ARG A 33 -4.26 -2.02 -3.63
N ILE A 34 -4.90 -1.05 -4.31
CA ILE A 34 -6.18 -1.21 -4.99
C ILE A 34 -6.05 -0.80 -6.46
N GLY A 35 -5.37 0.32 -6.71
CA GLY A 35 -5.22 0.90 -8.04
C GLY A 35 -4.51 -0.05 -9.01
N ALA A 36 -5.00 -0.10 -10.25
CA ALA A 36 -4.50 -0.98 -11.32
C ALA A 36 -4.54 -2.49 -11.02
N GLY A 37 -5.31 -2.91 -10.01
CA GLY A 37 -5.42 -4.29 -9.56
C GLY A 37 -5.05 -4.39 -8.09
N THR A 38 -5.88 -5.09 -7.31
CA THR A 38 -5.58 -5.26 -5.89
C THR A 38 -4.34 -6.12 -5.69
N ASP A 39 -3.70 -6.01 -4.52
CA ASP A 39 -2.55 -6.86 -4.17
C ASP A 39 -2.86 -8.36 -4.40
N GLN A 40 -4.08 -8.80 -4.07
CA GLN A 40 -4.53 -10.17 -4.31
C GLN A 40 -4.53 -10.52 -5.80
N ILE A 41 -5.16 -9.70 -6.65
CA ILE A 41 -5.22 -9.95 -8.10
C ILE A 41 -3.82 -9.94 -8.70
N MET A 42 -2.93 -9.05 -8.26
CA MET A 42 -1.54 -9.05 -8.72
C MET A 42 -0.80 -10.32 -8.31
N ASN A 43 -1.02 -10.82 -7.09
CA ASN A 43 -0.49 -12.12 -6.66
C ASN A 43 -1.04 -13.27 -7.51
N GLU A 44 -2.31 -13.23 -7.88
CA GLU A 44 -2.91 -14.22 -8.78
C GLU A 44 -2.29 -14.22 -10.18
N VAL A 45 -2.04 -13.02 -10.74
CA VAL A 45 -1.37 -12.86 -12.03
C VAL A 45 0.05 -13.40 -11.96
N ILE A 46 0.79 -13.12 -10.89
CA ILE A 46 2.14 -13.66 -10.68
C ILE A 46 2.10 -15.19 -10.54
N ALA A 47 1.17 -15.74 -9.76
CA ALA A 47 1.02 -17.18 -9.57
C ALA A 47 0.75 -17.90 -10.90
N LYS A 48 -0.12 -17.34 -11.74
CA LYS A 48 -0.40 -17.86 -13.09
C LYS A 48 0.84 -17.79 -13.99
N ARG A 49 1.63 -16.71 -13.92
CA ARG A 49 2.88 -16.57 -14.69
C ARG A 49 3.96 -17.56 -14.26
N LEU A 50 3.94 -17.98 -13.00
CA LEU A 50 4.89 -18.93 -12.43
C LEU A 50 4.43 -20.40 -12.56
N GLY A 51 3.20 -20.66 -13.03
CA GLY A 51 2.65 -22.03 -13.14
C GLY A 51 2.49 -22.74 -11.78
N ILE A 52 2.35 -21.98 -10.70
CA ILE A 52 2.26 -22.53 -9.33
C ILE A 52 0.81 -22.76 -8.86
N ARG A 53 -0.18 -22.59 -9.76
CA ARG A 53 -1.57 -22.92 -9.48
C ARG A 53 -1.83 -24.39 -9.85
N ALA A 54 -2.60 -25.08 -9.02
CA ALA A 54 -2.98 -26.46 -9.26
C ALA A 54 -3.79 -26.55 -10.57
N GLY A 55 -3.16 -27.07 -11.63
CA GLY A 55 -3.75 -27.24 -12.96
C GLY A 55 -2.94 -26.66 -14.13
N ASP A 56 -1.84 -25.95 -13.88
CA ASP A 56 -0.93 -25.37 -14.88
C ASP A 56 0.25 -26.29 -15.24
#